data_AF-A0A182UI29-F1
#
_entry.id   AF-A0A182UI29-F1
#
_cell.length_a   1.000
_cell.length_b   1.000
_cell.length_c   1.000
_cell.angle_alpha   90.00
_cell.angle_beta   90.00
_cell.angle_gamma   90.00
#
_symmetry.space_group_name_H-M   'P 1'
#
loop_
_entity.id
_entity.type
_entity.pdbx_description
1 polymer ?
#
loop_
_entity_poly.entity_id
_entity_poly.type
_entity_poly.pdbx_seq_one_letter_code
_entity_poly.pdbx_strand_id
1 'polypeptide(L)'
;PYPQWVQLAADVLTCLLIEAYLAQVTSLLLTLRYIEGPRDLNEFIASNMRIVEPYESTLSLVQVETGQRALLRTRFVKRTAEELARPNQDDAFVELRSRVAFQSYGTEPFDLVTGRRNFYLLDEPLADVRFQYSFAKETAFMGVAPVYLLRCEENGQRMRMDESFERWPKIQHLRKEYGINGTVLEFSDLNSLWICMGVGWSSVIEADARLLSTDDDVEEV
;
A
#
# COMPACT_ATOMS: atom_id res chain seq x y z
N PRO A 1 -21.53 46.31 27.16
CA PRO A 1 -21.61 44.90 27.60
C PRO A 1 -22.06 43.94 26.48
N TYR A 2 -23.25 44.13 25.89
CA TYR A 2 -23.78 43.26 24.81
C TYR A 2 -22.88 43.08 23.57
N PRO A 3 -22.24 44.11 22.98
CA PRO A 3 -21.44 43.92 21.76
C PRO A 3 -20.18 43.08 21.99
N GLN A 4 -19.60 43.15 23.20
CA GLN A 4 -18.44 42.35 23.60
C GLN A 4 -18.80 40.88 23.76
N TRP A 5 -20.00 40.56 24.28
CA TRP A 5 -20.48 39.19 24.37
C TRP A 5 -20.77 38.58 23.00
N VAL A 6 -21.28 39.39 22.05
CA VAL A 6 -21.51 38.95 20.67
C VAL A 6 -20.18 38.69 19.96
N GLN A 7 -19.17 39.55 20.15
CA GLN A 7 -17.82 39.29 19.62
C GLN A 7 -17.20 38.04 20.21
N LEU A 8 -17.28 37.85 21.54
CA LEU A 8 -16.71 36.68 22.20
C LEU A 8 -17.43 35.39 21.78
N ALA A 9 -18.76 35.42 21.61
CA ALA A 9 -19.52 34.31 21.07
C ALA A 9 -19.16 34.02 19.60
N ALA A 10 -18.93 35.06 18.79
CA ALA A 10 -18.46 34.91 17.42
C ALA A 10 -17.06 34.28 17.37
N ASP A 11 -16.12 34.73 18.21
CA ASP A 11 -14.75 34.20 18.30
C ASP A 11 -14.71 32.73 18.74
N VAL A 12 -15.56 32.35 19.71
CA VAL A 12 -15.70 30.95 20.14
C VAL A 12 -16.31 30.11 19.02
N LEU A 13 -17.29 30.64 18.29
CA LEU A 13 -17.91 29.95 17.17
C LEU A 13 -16.93 29.74 16.01
N THR A 14 -16.11 30.75 15.67
CA THR A 14 -15.05 30.60 14.66
C THR A 14 -13.99 29.61 15.10
N CYS A 15 -13.58 29.63 16.37
CA CYS A 15 -12.62 28.66 16.89
C CYS A 15 -13.15 27.22 16.77
N LEU A 16 -14.40 26.98 17.18
CA LEU A 16 -15.06 25.68 17.04
C LEU A 16 -15.21 25.25 15.57
N LEU A 17 -15.55 26.17 14.67
CA LEU A 17 -15.66 25.89 13.23
C LEU A 17 -14.30 25.50 12.63
N ILE A 18 -13.24 26.21 12.99
CA ILE A 18 -11.88 25.91 12.53
C ILE A 18 -11.43 24.54 13.05
N GLU A 19 -11.65 24.26 14.34
CA GLU A 19 -11.27 22.98 14.94
C GLU A 19 -12.06 21.81 14.33
N ALA A 20 -13.37 21.95 14.15
CA ALA A 20 -14.21 20.95 13.50
C ALA A 20 -13.78 20.71 12.03
N TYR A 21 -13.47 21.77 11.30
CA TYR A 21 -12.95 21.67 9.94
C TYR A 21 -11.60 20.96 9.91
N LEU A 22 -10.67 21.30 10.81
CA LEU A 22 -9.35 20.67 10.88
C LEU A 22 -9.45 19.19 11.26
N ALA A 23 -10.34 18.84 12.19
CA ALA A 23 -10.65 17.45 12.55
C ALA A 23 -11.23 16.67 11.37
N GLN A 24 -12.14 17.29 10.60
CA GLN A 24 -12.74 16.65 9.43
C GLN A 24 -11.74 16.47 8.29
N VAL A 25 -10.90 17.46 8.01
CA VAL A 25 -9.84 17.40 6.99
C VAL A 25 -8.78 16.37 7.36
N THR A 26 -8.34 16.33 8.62
CA THR A 26 -7.38 15.31 9.09
C THR A 26 -7.97 13.91 9.01
N SER A 27 -9.25 13.73 9.40
CA SER A 27 -9.94 12.47 9.19
C SER A 27 -9.99 12.08 7.72
N LEU A 28 -10.36 13.00 6.82
CA LEU A 28 -10.46 12.75 5.39
C LEU A 28 -9.11 12.43 4.75
N LEU A 29 -8.05 13.16 5.10
CA LEU A 29 -6.69 12.93 4.62
C LEU A 29 -6.16 11.57 5.10
N LEU A 30 -6.48 11.18 6.33
CA LEU A 30 -6.22 9.82 6.79
C LEU A 30 -6.97 8.82 5.90
N THR A 31 -8.29 8.97 5.71
CA THR A 31 -9.08 8.03 4.90
C THR A 31 -8.62 7.93 3.45
N LEU A 32 -8.28 9.06 2.79
CA LEU A 32 -7.85 9.09 1.39
C LEU A 32 -6.45 8.50 1.18
N ARG A 33 -5.58 8.52 2.20
CA ARG A 33 -4.30 7.78 2.19
C ARG A 33 -4.52 6.27 2.20
N TYR A 34 -5.67 5.80 2.69
CA TYR A 34 -6.05 4.39 2.71
C TYR A 34 -6.96 4.07 1.52
N ILE A 35 -6.37 3.88 0.33
CA ILE A 35 -7.00 2.93 -0.60
C ILE A 35 -6.76 1.56 0.02
N GLU A 36 -7.72 1.12 0.84
CA GLU A 36 -7.67 -0.22 1.40
C GLU A 36 -7.73 -1.21 0.25
N GLY A 37 -6.60 -1.85 -0.02
CA GLY A 37 -6.58 -3.02 -0.85
C GLY A 37 -7.40 -4.15 -0.20
N PRO A 38 -7.75 -5.20 -0.96
CA PRO A 38 -8.53 -6.31 -0.46
C PRO A 38 -7.91 -6.87 0.83
N ARG A 39 -8.75 -7.10 1.84
CA ARG A 39 -8.33 -7.63 3.15
C ARG A 39 -8.26 -9.14 3.14
N ASP A 40 -9.20 -9.76 2.43
CA ASP A 40 -9.39 -11.20 2.37
C ASP A 40 -9.27 -11.72 0.93
N LEU A 41 -9.09 -13.04 0.78
CA LEU A 41 -8.98 -13.66 -0.53
C LEU A 41 -10.26 -13.48 -1.36
N ASN A 42 -11.43 -13.50 -0.72
CA ASN A 42 -12.71 -13.29 -1.39
C ASN A 42 -12.84 -11.88 -1.97
N GLU A 43 -12.42 -10.85 -1.21
CA GLU A 43 -12.38 -9.47 -1.70
C GLU A 43 -11.37 -9.33 -2.84
N PHE A 44 -10.22 -10.01 -2.75
CA PHE A 44 -9.23 -10.02 -3.83
C PHE A 44 -9.75 -10.72 -5.10
N ILE A 45 -10.54 -11.79 -4.97
CA ILE A 45 -11.15 -12.45 -6.13
C ILE A 45 -12.26 -11.59 -6.73
N ALA A 46 -13.04 -10.91 -5.90
CA ALA A 46 -14.11 -10.02 -6.34
C ALA A 46 -13.58 -8.69 -6.93
N SER A 47 -12.37 -8.26 -6.56
CA SER A 47 -11.79 -7.02 -7.05
C SER A 47 -11.41 -7.13 -8.54
N ASN A 48 -11.49 -6.01 -9.25
CA ASN A 48 -11.04 -5.93 -10.65
C ASN A 48 -9.58 -5.48 -10.76
N MET A 49 -8.75 -5.81 -9.76
CA MET A 49 -7.34 -5.47 -9.76
C MET A 49 -6.61 -6.27 -10.84
N ARG A 50 -5.72 -5.60 -11.56
CA ARG A 50 -4.87 -6.24 -12.56
C ARG A 50 -3.80 -7.05 -11.86
N ILE A 51 -3.51 -8.22 -12.37
CA ILE A 51 -2.50 -9.10 -11.79
C ILE A 51 -1.36 -9.23 -12.79
N VAL A 52 -0.14 -8.95 -12.36
CA VAL A 52 1.04 -9.21 -13.17
C VAL A 52 1.14 -10.70 -13.42
N GLU A 53 1.25 -11.09 -14.69
CA GLU A 53 1.39 -12.50 -15.04
C GLU A 53 2.72 -13.05 -14.48
N PRO A 54 2.68 -14.11 -13.64
CA PRO A 54 3.89 -14.75 -13.15
C PRO A 54 4.69 -15.38 -14.29
N TYR A 55 6.02 -15.43 -14.14
CA TYR A 55 6.86 -16.27 -15.00
C TYR A 55 6.40 -17.73 -14.84
N GLU A 56 5.98 -18.37 -15.95
CA GLU A 56 5.34 -19.70 -15.95
C GLU A 56 3.99 -19.77 -15.19
N SER A 57 3.08 -18.84 -15.49
CA SER A 57 1.72 -18.76 -14.95
C SER A 57 0.91 -20.07 -14.99
N THR A 58 1.21 -20.97 -15.92
CA THR A 58 0.59 -22.29 -16.03
C THR A 58 0.99 -23.24 -14.90
N LEU A 59 2.24 -23.20 -14.44
CA LEU A 59 2.78 -24.08 -13.41
C LEU A 59 2.48 -23.55 -12.00
N SER A 60 2.58 -22.24 -11.81
CA SER A 60 2.35 -21.60 -10.51
C SER A 60 0.92 -21.72 -9.98
N LEU A 61 -0.06 -21.95 -10.86
CA LEU A 61 -1.49 -22.05 -10.50
C LEU A 61 -2.05 -23.48 -10.64
N VAL A 62 -1.19 -24.50 -10.78
CA VAL A 62 -1.65 -25.88 -10.96
C VAL A 62 -2.48 -26.36 -9.76
N GLN A 63 -2.10 -25.93 -8.56
CA GLN A 63 -2.70 -26.38 -7.30
C GLN A 63 -3.84 -25.46 -6.83
N VAL A 64 -4.14 -24.39 -7.56
CA VAL A 64 -5.27 -23.50 -7.29
C VAL A 64 -6.54 -24.12 -7.85
N GLU A 65 -7.67 -23.93 -7.15
CA GLU A 65 -8.98 -24.39 -7.59
C GLU A 65 -9.31 -23.93 -9.02
N THR A 66 -9.84 -24.84 -9.84
CA THR A 66 -10.06 -24.61 -11.28
C THR A 66 -10.89 -23.37 -11.58
N GLY A 67 -11.92 -23.08 -10.77
CA GLY A 67 -12.79 -21.91 -10.92
C GLY A 67 -12.06 -20.59 -10.63
N GLN A 68 -11.34 -20.53 -9.51
CA GLN A 68 -10.54 -19.35 -9.13
C GLN A 68 -9.41 -19.11 -10.13
N ARG A 69 -8.76 -20.17 -10.60
CA ARG A 69 -7.71 -20.09 -11.61
C ARG A 69 -8.20 -19.44 -12.91
N ALA A 70 -9.42 -19.73 -13.35
CA ALA A 70 -9.99 -19.11 -14.54
C ALA A 70 -10.19 -17.60 -14.34
N LEU A 71 -10.74 -17.19 -13.18
CA LEU A 71 -10.94 -15.78 -12.81
C LEU A 71 -9.64 -14.99 -12.63
N LEU A 72 -8.57 -15.65 -12.14
CA LEU A 72 -7.26 -15.02 -12.04
C LEU A 72 -6.66 -14.81 -13.44
N ARG A 73 -6.75 -15.82 -14.32
CA ARG A 73 -6.21 -15.74 -15.68
C ARG A 73 -6.83 -14.64 -16.52
N THR A 74 -8.11 -14.33 -16.34
CA THR A 74 -8.76 -13.21 -17.05
C THR A 74 -8.20 -11.85 -16.67
N ARG A 75 -7.55 -11.74 -15.50
CA ARG A 75 -6.98 -10.50 -14.95
C ARG A 75 -5.46 -10.38 -15.19
N PHE A 76 -4.85 -11.36 -15.85
CA PHE A 76 -3.41 -11.36 -16.10
C PHE A 76 -2.99 -10.35 -17.15
N VAL A 77 -2.01 -9.53 -16.78
CA VAL A 77 -1.40 -8.53 -17.64
C VAL A 77 0.08 -8.84 -17.76
N LYS A 78 0.56 -8.93 -19.01
CA LYS A 78 1.98 -9.04 -19.31
C LYS A 78 2.62 -7.67 -19.20
N ARG A 79 3.61 -7.54 -18.32
CA ARG A 79 4.42 -6.34 -18.15
C ARG A 79 5.83 -6.58 -18.67
N THR A 80 6.44 -5.53 -19.21
CA THR A 80 7.86 -5.59 -19.59
C THR A 80 8.77 -5.46 -18.35
N ALA A 81 10.03 -5.88 -18.46
CA ALA A 81 10.98 -5.77 -17.36
C ALA A 81 11.20 -4.31 -16.90
N GLU A 82 11.13 -3.35 -17.84
CA GLU A 82 11.25 -1.92 -17.54
C GLU A 82 10.02 -1.36 -16.82
N GLU A 83 8.84 -1.89 -17.12
CA GLU A 83 7.60 -1.54 -16.43
C GLU A 83 7.59 -2.06 -15.00
N LEU A 84 8.06 -3.30 -14.79
CA LEU A 84 8.16 -3.94 -13.48
C LEU A 84 9.18 -3.28 -12.54
N ALA A 85 10.19 -2.61 -13.12
CA ALA A 85 11.18 -1.87 -12.34
C ALA A 85 10.64 -0.55 -11.78
N ARG A 86 9.40 -0.14 -12.13
CA ARG A 86 8.80 1.12 -11.69
C ARG A 86 7.88 0.89 -10.50
N PRO A 87 8.06 1.60 -9.37
CA PRO A 87 7.31 1.37 -8.14
C PRO A 87 5.85 1.85 -8.15
N ASN A 88 5.39 2.56 -9.19
CA ASN A 88 4.05 3.19 -9.24
C ASN A 88 2.98 2.34 -9.95
N GLN A 89 2.98 1.01 -9.80
CA GLN A 89 1.95 0.17 -10.43
C GLN A 89 0.93 -0.30 -9.39
N ASP A 90 -0.35 0.04 -9.58
CA ASP A 90 -1.50 -0.48 -8.82
C ASP A 90 -1.81 -1.97 -9.12
N ASP A 91 -0.81 -2.70 -9.60
CA ASP A 91 -0.94 -4.09 -10.03
C ASP A 91 -0.69 -5.02 -8.83
N ALA A 92 -1.44 -6.12 -8.78
CA ALA A 92 -1.26 -7.18 -7.79
C ALA A 92 -0.30 -8.27 -8.30
N PHE A 93 0.34 -8.97 -7.38
CA PHE A 93 1.28 -10.04 -7.67
C PHE A 93 0.79 -11.36 -7.05
N VAL A 94 0.90 -12.45 -7.80
CA VAL A 94 0.60 -13.81 -7.32
C VAL A 94 1.89 -14.61 -7.33
N GLU A 95 2.44 -14.85 -6.15
CA GLU A 95 3.76 -15.45 -5.98
C GLU A 95 3.81 -16.40 -4.79
N LEU A 96 4.85 -17.26 -4.81
CA LEU A 96 5.15 -18.12 -3.69
C LEU A 96 5.66 -17.28 -2.52
N ARG A 97 5.10 -17.52 -1.33
CA ARG A 97 5.42 -16.80 -0.09
C ARG A 97 6.92 -16.78 0.22
N SER A 98 7.62 -17.90 -0.06
CA SER A 98 9.08 -18.00 0.07
C SER A 98 9.87 -17.18 -0.96
N ARG A 99 9.31 -16.91 -2.14
CA ARG A 99 9.95 -16.12 -3.21
C ARG A 99 9.75 -14.62 -3.03
N VAL A 100 8.68 -14.19 -2.35
CA VAL A 100 8.41 -12.77 -2.09
C VAL A 100 9.63 -12.07 -1.49
N ALA A 101 10.33 -12.70 -0.55
CA ALA A 101 11.51 -12.13 0.10
C ALA A 101 12.69 -11.84 -0.84
N PHE A 102 12.73 -12.49 -2.00
CA PHE A 102 13.81 -12.33 -2.99
C PHE A 102 13.43 -11.39 -4.14
N GLN A 103 12.20 -10.88 -4.15
CA GLN A 103 11.76 -9.95 -5.18
C GLN A 103 12.22 -8.54 -4.84
N SER A 104 12.47 -7.72 -5.87
CA SER A 104 12.91 -6.32 -5.70
C SER A 104 11.99 -5.53 -4.76
N TYR A 105 10.67 -5.68 -4.93
CA TYR A 105 9.65 -5.10 -4.06
C TYR A 105 9.62 -5.71 -2.65
N GLY A 106 10.02 -6.98 -2.50
CA GLY A 106 10.16 -7.65 -1.21
C GLY A 106 11.44 -7.26 -0.46
N THR A 107 12.40 -6.64 -1.14
CA THR A 107 13.65 -6.11 -0.56
C THR A 107 13.60 -4.62 -0.25
N GLU A 108 12.54 -3.91 -0.64
CA GLU A 108 12.41 -2.47 -0.35
C GLU A 108 12.51 -2.23 1.16
N PRO A 109 13.38 -1.28 1.60
CA PRO A 109 13.47 -0.94 3.00
C PRO A 109 12.11 -0.42 3.47
N PHE A 110 11.81 -0.64 4.75
CA PHE A 110 10.70 0.06 5.36
C PHE A 110 10.95 1.56 5.23
N ASP A 111 9.93 2.30 4.85
CA ASP A 111 9.94 3.74 4.99
C ASP A 111 10.28 4.06 6.46
N LEU A 112 11.35 4.84 6.67
CA LEU A 112 11.89 5.14 7.99
C LEU A 112 10.94 6.01 8.82
N VAL A 113 10.04 6.76 8.17
CA VAL A 113 9.12 7.68 8.81
C VAL A 113 7.80 6.99 9.13
N THR A 114 7.21 6.30 8.16
CA THR A 114 5.91 5.63 8.34
C THR A 114 6.04 4.19 8.82
N GLY A 115 7.24 3.62 8.72
CA GLY A 115 7.49 2.19 8.90
C GLY A 115 6.90 1.33 7.78
N ARG A 116 6.23 1.89 6.77
CA ARG A 116 5.43 1.11 5.81
C ARG A 116 6.27 0.56 4.66
N ARG A 117 5.75 -0.48 4.04
CA ARG A 117 6.15 -0.94 2.70
C ARG A 117 4.99 -0.65 1.76
N ASN A 118 5.31 -0.44 0.49
CA ASN A 118 4.32 -0.23 -0.57
C ASN A 118 3.51 -1.51 -0.91
N PHE A 119 3.85 -2.64 -0.29
CA PHE A 119 3.23 -3.94 -0.53
C PHE A 119 2.84 -4.61 0.79
N TYR A 120 1.68 -5.27 0.79
CA TYR A 120 1.22 -6.13 1.86
C TYR A 120 0.93 -7.53 1.31
N LEU A 121 1.05 -8.53 2.17
CA LEU A 121 0.69 -9.91 1.84
C LEU A 121 -0.70 -10.20 2.42
N LEU A 122 -1.53 -10.88 1.64
CA LEU A 122 -2.78 -11.45 2.15
C LEU A 122 -2.45 -12.62 3.08
N ASP A 123 -3.18 -12.70 4.19
CA ASP A 123 -2.96 -13.72 5.21
C ASP A 123 -3.39 -15.10 4.70
N GLU A 124 -4.49 -15.14 3.94
CA GLU A 124 -5.05 -16.33 3.32
C GLU A 124 -4.31 -16.70 2.02
N PRO A 125 -3.71 -17.89 1.93
CA PRO A 125 -3.05 -18.34 0.71
C PRO A 125 -4.06 -18.79 -0.35
N LEU A 126 -3.71 -18.57 -1.63
CA LEU A 126 -4.47 -19.08 -2.78
C LEU A 126 -4.45 -20.62 -2.89
N ALA A 127 -3.34 -21.24 -2.50
CA ALA A 127 -3.17 -22.68 -2.45
C ALA A 127 -2.01 -23.05 -1.52
N ASP A 128 -2.10 -24.21 -0.89
CA ASP A 128 -0.98 -24.81 -0.15
C ASP A 128 -0.06 -25.57 -1.13
N VAL A 129 1.12 -25.02 -1.38
CA VAL A 129 2.07 -25.59 -2.34
C VAL A 129 3.09 -26.49 -1.66
N ARG A 130 3.00 -27.78 -1.96
CA ARG A 130 3.97 -28.77 -1.47
C ARG A 130 5.15 -28.90 -2.42
N PHE A 131 6.34 -28.56 -1.92
CA PHE A 131 7.58 -28.82 -2.62
C PHE A 131 7.99 -30.28 -2.48
N GLN A 132 8.52 -30.85 -3.56
CA GLN A 132 9.02 -32.22 -3.59
C GLN A 132 10.42 -32.22 -4.19
N TYR A 133 11.27 -33.10 -3.68
CA TYR A 133 12.58 -33.35 -4.27
C TYR A 133 12.46 -34.45 -5.31
N SER A 134 12.79 -34.11 -6.55
CA SER A 134 12.84 -35.07 -7.65
C SER A 134 14.29 -35.43 -7.94
N PHE A 135 14.58 -36.74 -7.99
CA PHE A 135 15.91 -37.26 -8.28
C PHE A 135 15.89 -38.07 -9.56
N ALA A 136 17.00 -38.06 -10.29
CA ALA A 136 17.19 -38.97 -11.41
C ALA A 136 17.15 -40.43 -10.91
N LYS A 137 16.56 -41.30 -11.72
CA LYS A 137 16.37 -42.71 -11.40
C LYS A 137 17.72 -43.37 -11.09
N GLU A 138 17.75 -44.22 -10.06
CA GLU A 138 18.92 -45.05 -9.68
C GLU A 138 20.18 -44.29 -9.25
N THR A 139 20.04 -43.03 -8.82
CA THR A 139 21.15 -42.32 -8.19
C THR A 139 21.41 -42.84 -6.78
N ALA A 140 22.68 -43.00 -6.40
CA ALA A 140 23.07 -43.36 -5.03
C ALA A 140 22.48 -42.37 -3.99
N PHE A 141 22.30 -41.12 -4.40
CA PHE A 141 21.69 -40.07 -3.58
C PHE A 141 20.21 -40.34 -3.27
N MET A 142 19.46 -40.99 -4.16
CA MET A 142 18.04 -41.32 -3.95
C MET A 142 17.83 -42.24 -2.74
N GLY A 143 18.80 -43.10 -2.42
CA GLY A 143 18.73 -43.98 -1.23
C GLY A 143 19.06 -43.25 0.08
N VAL A 144 19.84 -42.17 0.02
CA VAL A 144 20.33 -41.46 1.22
C VAL A 144 19.48 -40.21 1.53
N ALA A 145 18.99 -39.52 0.50
CA ALA A 145 18.27 -38.26 0.63
C ALA A 145 17.02 -38.34 1.53
N PRO A 146 16.16 -39.37 1.44
CA PRO A 146 14.98 -39.45 2.30
C PRO A 146 15.35 -39.55 3.78
N VAL A 147 16.40 -40.33 4.10
CA VAL A 147 16.89 -40.50 5.48
C VAL A 147 17.48 -39.20 6.02
N TYR A 148 18.23 -38.50 5.18
CA TYR A 148 18.80 -37.20 5.55
C TYR A 148 17.72 -36.14 5.77
N LEU A 149 16.76 -36.04 4.84
CA LEU A 149 15.64 -35.09 4.94
C LEU A 149 14.79 -35.35 6.18
N LEU A 150 14.51 -36.62 6.49
CA LEU A 150 13.80 -37.00 7.71
C LEU A 150 14.56 -36.54 8.95
N ARG A 151 15.88 -36.77 9.00
CA ARG A 151 16.72 -36.31 10.11
C ARG A 151 16.72 -34.78 10.24
N CYS A 152 16.71 -34.05 9.13
CA CYS A 152 16.59 -32.59 9.15
C CYS A 152 15.24 -32.13 9.71
N GLU A 153 14.16 -32.86 9.40
CA GLU A 153 12.84 -32.60 9.95
C GLU A 153 12.78 -32.91 11.46
N GLU A 154 13.29 -34.07 11.89
CA GLU A 154 13.37 -34.49 13.30
C GLU A 154 14.22 -33.51 14.13
N ASN A 155 15.30 -32.98 13.57
CA ASN A 155 16.15 -31.98 14.22
C ASN A 155 15.53 -30.56 14.20
N GLY A 156 14.33 -30.39 13.64
CA GLY A 156 13.63 -29.12 13.55
C GLY A 156 14.27 -28.11 12.59
N GLN A 157 15.18 -28.53 11.70
CA GLN A 157 15.79 -27.61 10.73
C GLN A 157 14.75 -27.06 9.76
N ARG A 158 13.77 -27.88 9.36
CA ARG A 158 12.64 -27.43 8.53
C ARG A 158 11.88 -26.30 9.22
N MET A 159 11.51 -26.49 10.49
CA MET A 159 10.77 -25.50 11.26
C MET A 159 11.54 -24.18 11.40
N ARG A 160 12.87 -24.23 11.58
CA ARG A 160 13.71 -23.02 11.64
C ARG A 160 13.77 -22.29 10.30
N MET A 161 13.82 -23.01 9.19
CA MET A 161 13.75 -22.41 7.86
C MET A 161 12.38 -21.78 7.62
N ASP A 162 11.29 -22.51 7.93
CA ASP A 162 9.92 -22.03 7.80
C ASP A 162 9.71 -20.77 8.65
N GLU A 163 10.19 -20.75 9.89
CA GLU A 163 10.11 -19.58 10.77
C GLU A 163 10.84 -18.35 10.20
N SER A 164 11.98 -18.55 9.52
CA SER A 164 12.70 -17.47 8.86
C SER A 164 11.90 -16.85 7.71
N PHE A 165 11.12 -17.64 6.98
CA PHE A 165 10.26 -17.15 5.90
C PHE A 165 8.94 -16.57 6.44
N GLU A 166 8.36 -17.17 7.47
CA GLU A 166 7.11 -16.74 8.12
C GLU A 166 7.28 -15.55 9.06
N ARG A 167 8.52 -15.17 9.40
CA ARG A 167 8.79 -14.00 10.25
C ARG A 167 8.22 -12.71 9.66
N TRP A 168 8.23 -12.57 8.35
CA TRP A 168 7.79 -11.37 7.65
C TRP A 168 6.29 -11.12 7.73
N PRO A 169 5.42 -12.09 7.36
CA PRO A 169 3.98 -12.00 7.63
C PRO A 169 3.67 -11.70 9.09
N LYS A 170 4.37 -12.35 10.04
CA LYS A 170 4.19 -12.10 11.47
C LYS A 170 4.52 -10.66 11.88
N ILE A 171 5.57 -10.06 11.31
CA ILE A 171 5.92 -8.65 11.56
C ILE A 171 4.85 -7.70 11.00
N GLN A 172 4.24 -8.02 9.85
CA GLN A 172 3.12 -7.25 9.29
C GLN A 172 1.87 -7.37 10.17
N HIS A 173 1.52 -8.59 10.59
CA HIS A 173 0.39 -8.85 11.50
C HIS A 173 0.54 -8.11 12.83
N LEU A 174 1.68 -8.25 13.50
CA LEU A 174 1.94 -7.59 14.78
C LEU A 174 1.80 -6.07 14.63
N ARG A 175 2.20 -5.47 13.51
CA ARG A 175 2.00 -4.03 13.29
C ARG A 175 0.55 -3.62 13.12
N LYS A 176 -0.24 -4.41 12.40
CA LYS A 176 -1.69 -4.21 12.24
C LYS A 176 -2.39 -4.29 13.60
N GLU A 177 -1.96 -5.24 14.44
CA GLU A 177 -2.49 -5.48 15.79
C GLU A 177 -2.08 -4.38 16.80
N TYR A 178 -0.82 -3.91 16.75
CA TYR A 178 -0.33 -2.83 17.61
C TYR A 178 -0.65 -1.42 17.09
N GLY A 179 -1.44 -1.30 16.03
CA GLY A 179 -1.89 0.00 15.52
C GLY A 179 -0.74 0.92 15.08
N ILE A 180 0.43 0.36 14.72
CA ILE A 180 1.54 1.10 14.10
C ILE A 180 1.18 1.34 12.63
N ASN A 181 0.03 1.97 12.43
CA ASN A 181 -0.36 2.59 11.20
C ASN A 181 0.22 4.01 11.30
N GLY A 182 1.20 4.33 10.45
CA GLY A 182 1.71 5.70 10.31
C GLY A 182 0.57 6.66 9.97
N THR A 183 -0.08 7.20 11.00
CA THR A 183 -1.09 8.26 10.95
C THR A 183 -0.42 9.63 11.05
N VAL A 184 0.75 9.79 10.44
CA VAL A 184 1.46 11.08 10.44
C VAL A 184 1.20 11.72 9.08
N LEU A 185 0.44 12.82 9.06
CA LEU A 185 0.26 13.64 7.87
C LEU A 185 1.63 14.16 7.41
N GLU A 186 1.91 14.02 6.12
CA GLU A 186 3.12 14.56 5.51
C GLU A 186 2.83 15.91 4.87
N PHE A 187 3.83 16.79 4.79
CA PHE A 187 3.68 18.12 4.19
C PHE A 187 3.29 18.06 2.71
N SER A 188 3.58 16.95 2.01
CA SER A 188 3.13 16.69 0.64
C SER A 188 1.60 16.64 0.52
N ASP A 189 0.90 16.22 1.56
CA ASP A 189 -0.55 16.04 1.57
C ASP A 189 -1.29 17.39 1.65
N LEU A 190 -0.59 18.47 2.04
CA LEU A 190 -1.10 19.85 2.05
C LEU A 190 -0.93 20.58 0.71
N ASN A 191 -0.47 19.91 -0.35
CA ASN A 191 -0.24 20.56 -1.66
C ASN A 191 -1.49 21.27 -2.21
N SER A 192 -2.69 20.72 -2.00
CA SER A 192 -3.94 21.38 -2.41
C SER A 192 -4.19 22.69 -1.66
N LEU A 193 -3.83 22.75 -0.38
CA LEU A 193 -3.91 23.94 0.48
C LEU A 193 -2.94 25.02 0.01
N TRP A 194 -1.72 24.63 -0.37
CA TRP A 194 -0.74 25.55 -0.96
C TRP A 194 -1.20 26.11 -2.31
N ILE A 195 -1.84 25.28 -3.15
CA ILE A 195 -2.43 25.74 -4.41
C ILE A 195 -3.57 26.73 -4.13
N CYS A 196 -4.47 26.45 -3.19
CA CYS A 196 -5.55 27.37 -2.81
C CYS A 196 -5.01 28.70 -2.27
N MET A 197 -3.98 28.67 -1.42
CA MET A 197 -3.29 29.87 -0.93
C MET A 197 -2.67 30.67 -2.09
N GLY A 198 -2.01 30.00 -3.04
CA GLY A 198 -1.43 30.64 -4.21
C GLY A 198 -2.47 31.30 -5.12
N VAL A 199 -3.59 30.61 -5.39
CA VAL A 199 -4.69 31.16 -6.19
C VAL A 199 -5.34 32.35 -5.47
N GLY A 200 -5.60 32.24 -4.17
CA GLY A 200 -6.10 33.34 -3.35
C GLY A 200 -5.19 34.56 -3.42
N TRP A 201 -3.89 34.37 -3.26
CA TRP A 201 -2.91 35.46 -3.35
C TRP A 201 -2.89 36.11 -4.74
N SER A 202 -2.94 35.32 -5.82
CA SER A 202 -3.02 35.87 -7.18
C SER A 202 -4.28 36.69 -7.42
N SER A 203 -5.42 36.28 -6.89
CA SER A 203 -6.68 37.02 -7.03
C SER A 203 -6.70 38.32 -6.23
N VAL A 204 -6.01 38.37 -5.09
CA VAL A 204 -5.84 39.60 -4.30
C VAL A 204 -4.93 40.59 -5.03
N ILE A 205 -3.79 40.13 -5.57
CA ILE A 205 -2.90 40.99 -6.36
C ILE A 205 -3.62 41.52 -7.61
N GLU A 206 -4.42 40.70 -8.29
CA GLU A 206 -5.17 41.13 -9.47
C GLU A 206 -6.27 42.16 -9.12
N ALA A 207 -6.93 42.01 -7.96
CA ALA A 207 -7.89 42.99 -7.47
C ALA A 207 -7.23 44.32 -7.08
N ASP A 208 -6.05 44.27 -6.44
CA ASP A 208 -5.27 45.45 -6.04
C ASP A 208 -4.73 46.20 -7.28
N ALA A 209 -4.27 45.46 -8.30
CA ALA A 209 -3.84 46.02 -9.58
C ALA A 209 -5.00 46.68 -10.37
N ARG A 210 -6.23 46.14 -10.27
CA ARG A 210 -7.42 46.76 -10.88
C ARG A 210 -7.87 48.03 -10.18
N LEU A 211 -7.68 48.13 -8.86
CA LEU A 211 -7.96 49.35 -8.09
C LEU A 211 -6.95 50.46 -8.41
N LEU A 212 -5.66 50.12 -8.51
CA LEU A 212 -4.63 51.07 -8.92
C LEU A 212 -4.81 51.56 -10.36
N SER A 213 -5.32 50.74 -11.29
CA SER A 213 -5.62 51.20 -12.65
C SER A 213 -6.89 52.04 -12.75
N THR A 214 -7.75 52.05 -11.73
CA THR A 214 -8.96 52.90 -11.71
C THR A 214 -8.71 54.26 -11.06
N ASP A 215 -7.66 54.42 -10.26
CA ASP A 215 -7.24 55.71 -9.71
C ASP A 215 -6.47 56.57 -10.73
N ASP A 216 -5.72 55.97 -11.67
CA ASP A 216 -5.03 56.71 -12.74
C ASP A 216 -5.99 57.34 -13.77
N ASP A 217 -7.23 56.84 -13.89
CA ASP A 217 -8.26 57.39 -14.79
C ASP A 217 -9.06 58.57 -14.18
N VAL A 218 -8.81 58.93 -12.91
CA VAL A 218 -9.56 59.98 -12.20
C VAL A 218 -8.77 61.29 -12.02
N GLU A 219 -7.46 61.31 -12.28
CA GLU A 219 -6.63 62.53 -12.22
C GLU A 219 -6.54 63.35 -13.53
N GLU A 220 -7.11 62.88 -14.66
CA GLU A 220 -7.25 63.68 -15.89
C GLU A 220 -8.69 64.14 -16.15
N VAL A 221 -9.21 65.10 -15.35
CA VAL A 221 -10.29 66.04 -15.75
C VAL A 221 -10.04 67.43 -15.17
#